data_AF-A0A6N9VG53-F1
#
_entry.id   AF-A0A6N9VG53-F1
#
_cell.length_a   1.000
_cell.length_b   1.000
_cell.length_c   1.000
_cell.angle_alpha   90.00
_cell.angle_beta   90.00
_cell.angle_gamma   90.00
#
_symmetry.space_group_name_H-M   'P 1'
#
loop_
_entity.id
_entity.type
_entity.pdbx_description
1 polymer ?
#
loop_
_entity_poly.entity_id
_entity_poly.type
_entity_poly.pdbx_seq_one_letter_code
_entity_poly.pdbx_strand_id
1 'polypeptide(L)'
;EAGTVAGRPFTVVASRGGSYAAGTPRESFEFVQNYLEKVVTGMLGAEIDFIVPELTLAPVNPALSELIPLFESSRTKALEEADE
;
A
#
# COMPACT_ATOMS: atom_id res chain seq x y z
N GLU A 1 29.43 -6.49 2.65
CA GLU A 1 29.31 -5.21 1.94
C GLU A 1 27.89 -4.70 2.10
N ALA A 2 27.67 -3.39 2.19
CA ALA A 2 26.33 -2.83 2.12
C ALA A 2 25.80 -2.93 0.68
N GLY A 3 24.51 -3.20 0.50
CA GLY A 3 23.89 -3.28 -0.83
C GLY A 3 24.04 -1.98 -1.60
N THR A 4 24.06 -2.05 -2.94
CA THR A 4 24.24 -0.88 -3.83
C THR A 4 23.19 0.21 -3.66
N VAL A 5 22.06 -0.11 -3.01
CA VAL A 5 20.94 0.79 -2.73
C VAL A 5 20.77 1.10 -1.23
N ALA A 6 21.73 0.72 -0.39
CA ALA A 6 21.62 0.96 1.04
C ALA A 6 21.46 2.46 1.37
N GLY A 7 20.52 2.79 2.25
CA GLY A 7 20.16 4.17 2.63
C GLY A 7 19.57 5.01 1.51
N ARG A 8 19.08 4.39 0.42
CA ARG A 8 18.33 5.08 -0.63
C ARG A 8 16.83 5.02 -0.30
N PRO A 9 16.06 6.11 -0.53
CA PRO A 9 14.61 6.07 -0.43
C PRO A 9 14.02 5.19 -1.54
N PHE A 10 12.95 4.46 -1.22
CA PHE A 10 12.27 3.54 -2.11
C PHE A 10 10.75 3.58 -1.85
N THR A 11 9.99 4.22 -2.72
CA THR A 11 8.53 4.31 -2.58
C THR A 11 7.83 3.21 -3.36
N VAL A 12 6.90 2.49 -2.72
CA VAL A 12 6.06 1.46 -3.35
C VAL A 12 4.60 1.88 -3.31
N VAL A 13 3.96 1.93 -4.49
CA VAL A 13 2.50 2.05 -4.58
C VAL A 13 1.86 0.66 -4.57
N ALA A 14 1.26 0.29 -3.45
CA ALA A 14 0.68 -1.04 -3.22
C ALA A 14 -0.86 -0.97 -3.21
N SER A 15 -1.46 -0.86 -4.39
CA SER A 15 -2.91 -0.73 -4.53
C SER A 15 -3.68 -1.98 -4.13
N ARG A 16 -4.87 -1.79 -3.53
CA ARG A 16 -5.73 -2.88 -3.06
C ARG A 16 -7.15 -2.70 -3.56
N GLY A 17 -7.68 -3.76 -4.18
CA GLY A 17 -9.10 -3.79 -4.57
C GLY A 17 -10.05 -3.74 -3.38
N GLY A 18 -9.67 -4.39 -2.27
CA GLY A 18 -10.32 -4.30 -0.97
C GLY A 18 -9.40 -3.60 0.04
N SER A 19 -9.33 -4.13 1.26
CA SER A 19 -8.37 -3.70 2.27
C SER A 19 -7.84 -4.91 3.04
N TYR A 20 -6.62 -4.76 3.57
CA TYR A 20 -5.97 -5.70 4.50
C TYR A 20 -5.62 -5.00 5.82
N ALA A 21 -6.18 -3.81 6.05
CA ALA A 21 -5.99 -3.08 7.30
C ALA A 21 -6.63 -3.84 8.48
N ALA A 22 -6.23 -3.45 9.69
CA ALA A 22 -6.76 -4.03 10.92
C ALA A 22 -8.29 -3.99 10.95
N GLY A 23 -8.91 -5.11 11.30
CA GLY A 23 -10.36 -5.29 11.38
C GLY A 23 -11.04 -5.66 10.06
N THR A 24 -10.30 -5.76 8.94
CA THR A 24 -10.90 -6.15 7.65
C THR A 24 -10.98 -7.67 7.49
N PRO A 25 -11.92 -8.20 6.68
CA PRO A 25 -12.11 -9.65 6.55
C PRO A 25 -10.87 -10.44 6.09
N ARG A 26 -9.91 -9.74 5.45
CA ARG A 26 -8.67 -10.31 4.92
C ARG A 26 -7.42 -9.66 5.53
N GLU A 27 -7.49 -9.14 6.75
CA GLU A 27 -6.35 -8.55 7.46
C GLU A 27 -5.08 -9.41 7.40
N SER A 28 -5.22 -10.73 7.60
CA SER A 28 -4.10 -11.69 7.54
C SER A 28 -3.46 -11.85 6.15
N PHE A 29 -4.02 -11.25 5.11
CA PHE A 29 -3.56 -11.37 3.71
C PHE A 29 -2.64 -10.21 3.31
N GLU A 30 -2.15 -9.43 4.26
CA GLU A 30 -1.07 -8.48 4.02
C GLU A 30 0.24 -9.21 3.70
N PHE A 31 0.44 -9.56 2.43
CA PHE A 31 1.66 -10.18 1.96
C PHE A 31 2.62 -9.18 1.33
N VAL A 32 2.10 -8.07 0.78
CA VAL A 32 2.88 -7.15 -0.06
C VAL A 32 3.82 -6.31 0.79
N GLN A 33 3.29 -5.57 1.77
CA GLN A 33 4.12 -4.72 2.61
C GLN A 33 5.09 -5.57 3.45
N ASN A 34 4.57 -6.64 4.05
CA ASN A 34 5.35 -7.57 4.86
C ASN A 34 6.54 -8.16 4.08
N TYR A 35 6.34 -8.62 2.85
CA TYR A 35 7.42 -9.20 2.04
C TYR A 35 8.41 -8.13 1.58
N LEU A 36 7.92 -7.00 1.06
CA LEU A 36 8.77 -5.96 0.49
C LEU A 36 9.60 -5.26 1.57
N GLU A 37 9.09 -5.07 2.77
CA GLU A 37 9.88 -4.53 3.89
C GLU A 37 11.06 -5.45 4.25
N LYS A 38 10.83 -6.78 4.30
CA LYS A 38 11.91 -7.74 4.59
C LYS A 38 12.97 -7.74 3.50
N VAL A 39 12.58 -7.63 2.24
CA VAL A 39 13.53 -7.62 1.12
C VAL A 39 14.25 -6.27 1.00
N VAL A 40 13.50 -5.18 0.85
CA VAL A 40 14.04 -3.85 0.53
C VAL A 40 14.81 -3.26 1.70
N THR A 41 14.23 -3.29 2.90
CA THR A 41 14.92 -2.79 4.10
C THR A 41 15.81 -3.86 4.72
N GLY A 42 15.28 -5.06 4.94
CA GLY A 42 16.02 -6.12 5.64
C GLY A 42 17.21 -6.69 4.87
N MET A 43 17.10 -6.90 3.55
CA MET A 43 18.17 -7.51 2.75
C MET A 43 18.97 -6.49 1.93
N LEU A 44 18.31 -5.47 1.36
CA LEU A 44 18.97 -4.48 0.49
C LEU A 44 19.43 -3.23 1.26
N GLY A 45 18.91 -3.00 2.46
CA GLY A 45 19.28 -1.87 3.32
C GLY A 45 18.72 -0.52 2.86
N ALA A 46 17.73 -0.51 1.97
CA ALA A 46 17.04 0.70 1.52
C ALA A 46 15.95 1.13 2.52
N GLU A 47 15.54 2.39 2.42
CA GLU A 47 14.47 2.98 3.24
C GLU A 47 13.17 2.90 2.43
N ILE A 48 12.25 2.03 2.85
CA ILE A 48 11.00 1.79 2.12
C ILE A 48 9.84 2.59 2.72
N ASP A 49 9.08 3.24 1.86
CA ASP A 49 7.79 3.86 2.17
C ASP A 49 6.69 3.30 1.27
N PHE A 50 5.46 3.28 1.76
CA PHE A 50 4.31 2.75 1.05
C PHE A 50 3.23 3.79 0.85
N ILE A 51 2.72 3.86 -0.37
CA ILE A 51 1.48 4.56 -0.73
C ILE A 51 0.44 3.47 -0.99
N VAL A 52 -0.64 3.48 -0.20
CA VAL A 52 -1.59 2.36 -0.17
C VAL A 52 -3.02 2.85 -0.48
N PRO A 53 -3.36 3.01 -1.77
CA PRO A 53 -4.75 3.24 -2.14
C PRO A 53 -5.55 1.95 -1.95
N GLU A 54 -6.61 2.02 -1.16
CA GLU A 54 -7.48 0.91 -0.80
C GLU A 54 -8.86 1.02 -1.46
N LEU A 55 -9.61 -0.08 -1.44
CA LEU A 55 -10.98 -0.17 -1.96
C LEU A 55 -11.10 0.21 -3.44
N THR A 56 -10.05 0.00 -4.24
CA THR A 56 -10.00 0.43 -5.64
C THR A 56 -11.00 -0.29 -6.55
N LEU A 57 -11.62 -1.38 -6.07
CA LEU A 57 -12.73 -2.03 -6.77
C LEU A 57 -14.10 -1.39 -6.50
N ALA A 58 -14.24 -0.53 -5.48
CA ALA A 58 -15.53 0.06 -5.10
C ALA A 58 -16.24 0.81 -6.26
N PRO A 59 -15.55 1.57 -7.12
CA PRO A 59 -16.20 2.30 -8.22
C PRO A 59 -16.77 1.40 -9.33
N VAL A 60 -16.29 0.16 -9.44
CA VAL A 60 -16.62 -0.75 -10.57
C VAL A 60 -17.32 -2.03 -10.14
N ASN A 61 -17.46 -2.27 -8.83
CA ASN A 61 -18.15 -3.41 -8.27
C ASN A 61 -19.40 -2.94 -7.50
N PRO A 62 -20.62 -3.15 -8.02
CA PRO A 62 -21.86 -2.73 -7.36
C PRO A 62 -22.04 -3.25 -5.93
N ALA A 63 -21.44 -4.40 -5.59
CA ALA A 63 -21.49 -4.96 -4.24
C ALA A 63 -20.67 -4.16 -3.21
N LEU A 64 -19.84 -3.21 -3.67
CA LEU A 64 -18.98 -2.36 -2.85
C LEU A 64 -19.35 -0.88 -2.94
N SER A 65 -20.49 -0.53 -3.55
CA SER A 65 -20.87 0.85 -3.82
C SER A 65 -20.95 1.73 -2.57
N GLU A 66 -21.38 1.15 -1.44
CA GLU A 66 -21.43 1.84 -0.14
C GLU A 66 -20.05 2.25 0.38
N LEU A 67 -18.97 1.65 -0.14
CA LEU A 67 -17.59 1.95 0.24
C LEU A 67 -16.93 2.99 -0.65
N ILE A 68 -17.62 3.51 -1.68
CA ILE A 68 -17.06 4.54 -2.59
C ILE A 68 -16.53 5.76 -1.83
N PRO A 69 -17.21 6.31 -0.80
CA PRO A 69 -16.65 7.45 -0.04
C PRO A 69 -15.31 7.13 0.64
N LEU A 70 -15.13 5.90 1.13
CA LEU A 70 -13.87 5.46 1.72
C LEU A 70 -12.78 5.29 0.65
N PHE A 71 -13.13 4.75 -0.51
CA PHE A 71 -12.24 4.71 -1.67
C PHE A 71 -11.79 6.13 -2.08
N GLU A 72 -12.71 7.09 -2.19
CA GLU A 72 -12.37 8.46 -2.59
C GLU A 72 -11.41 9.12 -1.59
N SER A 73 -11.66 8.95 -0.29
CA SER A 73 -10.75 9.43 0.76
C SER A 73 -9.38 8.77 0.67
N SER A 74 -9.32 7.44 0.51
CA SER A 74 -8.06 6.70 0.36
C SER A 74 -7.31 7.11 -0.91
N ARG A 75 -8.02 7.32 -2.02
CA ARG A 75 -7.45 7.77 -3.28
C ARG A 75 -6.87 9.18 -3.17
N THR A 76 -7.59 10.12 -2.55
CA THR A 76 -7.09 11.49 -2.35
C THR A 76 -5.82 11.48 -1.52
N LYS A 77 -5.81 10.77 -0.38
CA LYS A 77 -4.63 10.62 0.45
C LYS A 77 -3.44 10.04 -0.32
N ALA A 78 -3.66 8.99 -1.10
CA ALA A 78 -2.59 8.36 -1.88
C ALA A 78 -2.02 9.28 -2.98
N LEU A 79 -2.81 10.22 -3.50
CA LEU A 79 -2.32 11.23 -4.43
C LEU A 79 -1.53 12.32 -3.73
N GLU A 80 -1.99 12.77 -2.55
CA GLU A 80 -1.26 13.72 -1.70
C GLU A 80 0.12 13.15 -1.31
N GLU A 81 0.19 11.89 -0.87
CA GLU A 81 1.45 11.20 -0.54
C GLU A 81 2.37 11.02 -1.76
N ALA A 82 1.83 11.01 -2.99
CA ALA A 82 2.62 10.85 -4.22
C ALA A 82 3.15 12.19 -4.75
N ASP A 83 2.54 13.31 -4.35
CA ASP A 83 2.95 14.66 -4.74
C ASP A 83 4.03 15.24 -3.80
N GLU A 84 4.26 14.63 -2.63
CA GLU A 84 5.34 14.95 -1.67
C GLU A 84 6.73 14.44 -2.13
#